data_AF-A0ABD5MSF4-F1
#
_entry.id   AF-A0ABD5MSF4-F1
#
_cell.length_a   1.000
_cell.length_b   1.000
_cell.length_c   1.000
_cell.angle_alpha   90.00
_cell.angle_beta   90.00
_cell.angle_gamma   90.00
#
_symmetry.space_group_name_H-M   'P 1'
#
loop_
_entity.id
_entity.type
_entity.pdbx_description
1 polymer ?
#
loop_
_entity_poly.entity_id
_entity_poly.type
_entity_poly.pdbx_seq_one_letter_code
_entity_poly.pdbx_strand_id
1 'polypeptide(L)'
;MLKLNQKEIEAFIKKVNFDKGNGLVPAIVQNKSNNTVLMQAYMNEEALRLTLTSGRMHFWSRTKGRIWMKGEESKHYSLAENAVLDCDDDAILFKVQQVGVVCHTGEKTCFHKPLKPEDERGIDARMLERLFEIIQERIRNPSNKSYVSRLTSKGEDAVLQKVGEEAVEFILAVKSDNSKEVILEAADVIFHILVSFAQKGYNLNSIFEELNQRHKKKTENTQN
;
A
#
# COMPACT_ATOMS: atom_id res chain seq x y z
N MET A 1 12.73 -9.27 0.41
CA MET A 1 12.74 -10.74 0.21
C MET A 1 12.89 -11.47 1.54
N LEU A 2 12.08 -12.50 1.76
CA LEU A 2 12.19 -13.44 2.89
C LEU A 2 13.60 -14.05 2.93
N LYS A 3 14.24 -13.99 4.09
CA LYS A 3 15.50 -14.65 4.39
C LYS A 3 15.26 -15.61 5.54
N LEU A 4 14.72 -16.78 5.23
CA LEU A 4 14.47 -17.84 6.21
C LEU A 4 15.54 -18.92 6.06
N ASN A 5 16.00 -19.48 7.17
CA ASN A 5 16.82 -20.70 7.17
C ASN A 5 15.92 -21.95 7.05
N GLN A 6 16.51 -23.11 6.75
CA GLN A 6 15.77 -24.35 6.55
C GLN A 6 14.86 -24.71 7.73
N LYS A 7 15.34 -24.50 8.97
CA LYS A 7 14.59 -24.85 10.19
C LYS A 7 13.34 -23.97 10.34
N GLU A 8 13.44 -22.68 10.01
CA GLU A 8 12.29 -21.76 10.00
C GLU A 8 11.28 -22.13 8.93
N ILE A 9 11.74 -22.53 7.74
CA ILE A 9 10.89 -23.00 6.64
C ILE A 9 10.09 -24.23 7.06
N GLU A 10 10.74 -25.28 7.58
CA GLU A 10 10.03 -26.49 8.04
C GLU A 10 9.04 -26.18 9.17
N ALA A 11 9.44 -25.32 10.12
CA ALA A 11 8.59 -24.95 11.24
C ALA A 11 7.33 -24.21 10.80
N PHE A 12 7.42 -23.38 9.76
CA PHE A 12 6.25 -22.72 9.18
C PHE A 12 5.37 -23.69 8.40
N ILE A 13 5.96 -24.52 7.53
CA ILE A 13 5.23 -25.51 6.73
C ILE A 13 4.42 -26.45 7.62
N LYS A 14 5.01 -26.91 8.74
CA LYS A 14 4.35 -27.82 9.68
C LYS A 14 3.09 -27.24 10.33
N LYS A 15 2.94 -25.91 10.38
CA LYS A 15 1.73 -25.26 10.91
C LYS A 15 0.58 -25.27 9.91
N VAL A 16 0.89 -25.34 8.61
CA VAL A 16 -0.10 -25.20 7.55
C VAL A 16 -0.96 -26.47 7.45
N ASN A 17 -2.27 -26.30 7.49
CA ASN A 17 -3.25 -27.38 7.41
C ASN A 17 -3.59 -27.69 5.94
N PHE A 18 -2.72 -28.44 5.27
CA PHE A 18 -2.96 -28.89 3.90
C PHE A 18 -4.09 -29.91 3.78
N ASP A 19 -4.38 -30.67 4.85
CA ASP A 19 -5.34 -31.79 4.82
C ASP A 19 -6.76 -31.31 4.55
N LYS A 20 -7.18 -30.18 5.14
CA LYS A 20 -8.50 -29.56 4.90
C LYS A 20 -8.76 -29.25 3.42
N GLY A 21 -7.71 -28.96 2.66
CA GLY A 21 -7.78 -28.64 1.23
C GLY A 21 -7.32 -29.76 0.31
N ASN A 22 -7.26 -31.01 0.78
CA ASN A 22 -6.77 -32.18 0.03
C ASN A 22 -5.33 -31.99 -0.51
N GLY A 23 -4.42 -31.54 0.36
CA GLY A 23 -3.01 -31.32 0.01
C GLY A 23 -2.73 -29.95 -0.61
N LEU A 24 -3.72 -29.05 -0.66
CA LEU A 24 -3.61 -27.71 -1.24
C LEU A 24 -4.16 -26.66 -0.28
N VAL A 25 -3.52 -25.48 -0.25
CA VAL A 25 -4.02 -24.30 0.45
C VAL A 25 -4.17 -23.11 -0.49
N PRO A 26 -5.19 -22.26 -0.31
CA PRO A 26 -5.26 -20.95 -0.96
C PRO A 26 -4.10 -20.06 -0.50
N ALA A 27 -3.39 -19.51 -1.49
CA ALA A 27 -2.37 -18.50 -1.32
C ALA A 27 -2.88 -17.16 -1.90
N ILE A 28 -3.17 -16.22 -1.02
CA ILE A 28 -3.56 -14.86 -1.36
C ILE A 28 -2.28 -14.03 -1.51
N VAL A 29 -2.13 -13.36 -2.65
CA VAL A 29 -0.98 -12.49 -2.92
C VAL A 29 -1.43 -11.05 -2.78
N GLN A 30 -0.77 -10.28 -1.93
CA GLN A 30 -1.09 -8.89 -1.66
C GLN A 30 0.15 -8.01 -1.81
N ASN A 31 0.00 -6.89 -2.49
CA ASN A 31 1.09 -5.92 -2.60
C ASN A 31 1.36 -5.32 -1.22
N LYS A 32 2.63 -5.39 -0.79
CA LYS A 32 3.05 -4.88 0.51
C LYS A 32 2.87 -3.37 0.65
N SER A 33 3.08 -2.58 -0.41
CA SER A 33 3.12 -1.12 -0.30
C SER A 33 1.74 -0.49 -0.15
N ASN A 34 0.70 -1.08 -0.74
CA ASN A 34 -0.63 -0.48 -0.80
C ASN A 34 -1.78 -1.42 -0.42
N ASN A 35 -1.45 -2.63 0.06
CA ASN A 35 -2.40 -3.66 0.46
C ASN A 35 -3.39 -4.10 -0.64
N THR A 36 -3.17 -3.78 -1.91
CA THR A 36 -3.99 -4.32 -3.00
C THR A 36 -3.83 -5.82 -3.08
N VAL A 37 -4.94 -6.56 -3.04
CA VAL A 37 -4.95 -7.99 -3.35
C VAL A 37 -4.69 -8.15 -4.84
N LEU A 38 -3.61 -8.86 -5.18
CA LEU A 38 -3.07 -8.99 -6.53
C LEU A 38 -3.63 -10.21 -7.25
N MET A 39 -3.62 -11.37 -6.59
CA MET A 39 -4.16 -12.62 -7.12
C MET A 39 -4.39 -13.62 -6.00
N GLN A 40 -5.13 -14.68 -6.32
CA GLN A 40 -5.21 -15.90 -5.52
C GLN A 40 -4.80 -17.08 -6.40
N ALA A 41 -4.05 -18.01 -5.83
CA ALA A 41 -3.73 -19.29 -6.43
C ALA A 41 -3.62 -20.36 -5.34
N TYR A 42 -3.30 -21.59 -5.70
CA TYR A 42 -3.16 -22.69 -4.74
C TYR A 42 -1.69 -23.08 -4.62
N MET A 43 -1.30 -23.55 -3.44
CA MET A 43 0.01 -24.15 -3.18
C MET A 43 -0.19 -25.53 -2.58
N ASN A 44 0.58 -26.51 -3.03
CA ASN A 44 0.88 -27.69 -2.23
C ASN A 44 2.10 -27.41 -1.35
N GLU A 45 2.46 -28.37 -0.48
CA GLU A 45 3.60 -28.25 0.42
C GLU A 45 4.90 -27.87 -0.31
N GLU A 46 5.18 -28.52 -1.44
CA GLU A 46 6.40 -28.28 -2.21
C GLU A 46 6.43 -26.88 -2.86
N ALA A 47 5.31 -26.38 -3.38
CA ALA A 47 5.23 -25.02 -3.89
C ALA A 47 5.46 -23.96 -2.79
N LEU A 48 4.94 -24.22 -1.57
CA LEU A 48 5.20 -23.37 -0.41
C LEU A 48 6.69 -23.39 -0.05
N ARG A 49 7.29 -24.57 0.03
CA ARG A 49 8.73 -24.77 0.29
C ARG A 49 9.60 -24.00 -0.69
N LEU A 50 9.37 -24.16 -2.00
CA LEU A 50 10.09 -23.42 -3.04
C LEU A 50 9.92 -21.90 -2.91
N THR A 51 8.74 -21.44 -2.52
CA THR A 51 8.48 -20.01 -2.29
C THR A 51 9.29 -19.46 -1.14
N LEU A 52 9.30 -20.15 0.00
CA LEU A 52 10.02 -19.72 1.20
C LEU A 52 11.55 -19.78 1.01
N THR A 53 12.04 -20.75 0.23
CA THR A 53 13.47 -20.90 -0.09
C THR A 53 13.96 -19.86 -1.10
N SER A 54 13.23 -19.68 -2.21
CA SER A 54 13.67 -18.80 -3.31
C SER A 54 13.30 -17.33 -3.12
N GLY A 55 12.32 -17.04 -2.26
CA GLY A 55 11.68 -15.74 -2.13
C GLY A 55 10.88 -15.32 -3.37
N ARG A 56 10.62 -16.22 -4.32
CA ARG A 56 9.75 -16.00 -5.49
C ARG A 56 8.50 -16.85 -5.35
N MET A 57 7.34 -16.30 -5.70
CA MET A 57 6.07 -17.02 -5.59
C MET A 57 6.02 -18.23 -6.55
N HIS A 58 5.84 -19.43 -5.98
CA HIS A 58 5.58 -20.68 -6.69
C HIS A 58 4.17 -21.16 -6.36
N PHE A 59 3.46 -21.71 -7.33
CA PHE A 59 2.09 -22.17 -7.16
C PHE A 59 1.91 -23.57 -7.73
N TRP A 60 0.89 -24.27 -7.24
CA TRP A 60 0.40 -25.51 -7.82
C TRP A 60 -0.72 -25.24 -8.83
N SER A 61 -0.52 -25.69 -10.08
CA SER A 61 -1.58 -25.66 -11.09
C SER A 61 -2.52 -26.84 -10.89
N ARG A 62 -3.73 -26.59 -10.39
CA ARG A 62 -4.77 -27.61 -10.22
C ARG A 62 -5.19 -28.28 -11.54
N THR A 63 -5.07 -27.56 -12.66
CA THR A 63 -5.43 -28.07 -13.98
C THR A 63 -4.31 -28.84 -14.65
N LYS A 64 -3.05 -28.39 -14.50
CA LYS A 64 -1.88 -29.03 -15.12
C LYS A 64 -1.18 -30.05 -14.22
N GLY A 65 -1.55 -30.15 -12.94
CA GLY A 65 -0.96 -31.07 -11.97
C GLY A 65 0.53 -30.85 -11.76
N ARG A 66 1.00 -29.59 -11.81
CA ARG A 66 2.42 -29.25 -11.68
C ARG A 66 2.66 -27.91 -10.99
N ILE A 67 3.85 -27.74 -10.45
CA ILE A 67 4.35 -26.47 -9.93
C ILE A 67 4.70 -25.52 -11.09
N TRP A 68 4.50 -24.22 -10.87
CA TRP A 68 4.97 -23.15 -11.75
C TRP A 68 5.40 -21.94 -10.93
N MET A 69 6.37 -21.17 -11.43
CA MET A 69 6.84 -19.94 -10.78
C MET A 69 6.20 -18.70 -11.41
N LYS A 70 5.67 -17.78 -10.59
CA LYS A 70 5.09 -16.54 -11.10
C LYS A 70 6.14 -15.67 -11.77
N GLY A 71 5.93 -15.41 -13.06
CA GLY A 71 6.83 -14.57 -13.86
C GLY A 71 7.94 -15.34 -14.56
N GLU A 72 7.95 -16.68 -14.53
CA GLU A 72 8.94 -17.50 -15.24
C GLU A 72 9.03 -17.16 -16.73
N GLU A 73 7.87 -17.07 -17.39
CA GLU A 73 7.72 -16.71 -18.80
C GLU A 73 7.70 -15.18 -18.98
N SER A 74 6.82 -14.48 -18.26
CA SER A 74 6.55 -13.05 -18.47
C SER A 74 7.58 -12.09 -17.85
N LYS A 75 8.51 -12.60 -17.03
CA LYS A 75 9.43 -11.81 -16.19
C LYS A 75 8.77 -10.86 -15.18
N HIS A 76 7.46 -11.00 -14.97
CA HIS A 76 6.70 -10.27 -13.94
C HIS A 76 6.61 -11.08 -12.65
N TYR A 77 7.63 -10.92 -11.80
CA TYR A 77 7.81 -11.69 -10.57
C TYR A 77 7.04 -11.10 -9.39
N SER A 78 6.59 -11.97 -8.50
CA SER A 78 6.12 -11.59 -7.17
C SER A 78 7.18 -12.04 -6.15
N LEU A 79 7.83 -11.08 -5.49
CA LEU A 79 8.91 -11.35 -4.54
C LEU A 79 8.33 -11.40 -3.12
N ALA A 80 8.38 -12.56 -2.49
CA ALA A 80 7.81 -12.80 -1.18
C ALA A 80 8.58 -12.04 -0.08
N GLU A 81 7.85 -11.29 0.72
CA GLU A 81 8.38 -10.49 1.83
C GLU A 81 7.84 -10.93 3.19
N ASN A 82 6.62 -11.48 3.21
CA ASN A 82 6.03 -12.08 4.41
C ASN A 82 5.04 -13.19 4.00
N ALA A 83 4.80 -14.15 4.90
CA ALA A 83 3.78 -15.18 4.80
C ALA A 83 3.02 -15.23 6.13
N VAL A 84 1.69 -15.12 6.07
CA VAL A 84 0.82 -15.01 7.25
C VAL A 84 -0.29 -16.05 7.12
N LEU A 85 -0.42 -16.93 8.11
CA LEU A 85 -1.54 -17.87 8.21
C LEU A 85 -2.80 -17.15 8.70
N ASP A 86 -3.96 -17.64 8.28
CA ASP A 86 -5.24 -17.25 8.88
C ASP A 86 -5.48 -17.98 10.21
N CYS A 87 -6.68 -17.83 10.79
CA CYS A 87 -6.94 -18.23 12.18
C CYS A 87 -7.02 -19.75 12.40
N ASP A 88 -7.25 -20.53 11.34
CA ASP A 88 -7.33 -21.98 11.37
C ASP A 88 -6.34 -22.68 10.42
N ASP A 89 -5.28 -21.92 10.08
CA ASP A 89 -4.05 -22.34 9.41
C ASP A 89 -4.24 -22.98 8.02
N ASP A 90 -5.36 -22.73 7.33
CA ASP A 90 -5.67 -23.34 6.04
C ASP A 90 -5.58 -22.38 4.85
N ALA A 91 -5.31 -21.09 5.08
CA ALA A 91 -4.98 -20.11 4.05
C ALA A 91 -3.71 -19.33 4.37
N ILE A 92 -2.99 -18.90 3.32
CA ILE A 92 -1.77 -18.09 3.48
C ILE A 92 -1.93 -16.75 2.75
N LEU A 93 -1.76 -15.66 3.48
CA LEU A 93 -1.56 -14.32 2.93
C LEU A 93 -0.07 -14.04 2.74
N PHE A 94 0.35 -13.88 1.48
CA PHE A 94 1.68 -13.42 1.12
C PHE A 94 1.69 -11.92 0.89
N LYS A 95 2.56 -11.21 1.62
CA LYS A 95 2.94 -9.84 1.30
C LYS A 95 4.10 -9.89 0.30
N VAL A 96 3.93 -9.24 -0.85
CA VAL A 96 4.93 -9.29 -1.92
C VAL A 96 5.32 -7.90 -2.42
N GLN A 97 6.56 -7.78 -2.88
CA GLN A 97 6.96 -6.73 -3.81
C GLN A 97 6.71 -7.23 -5.23
N GLN A 98 5.84 -6.55 -5.97
CA GLN A 98 5.51 -6.93 -7.34
C GLN A 98 6.44 -6.26 -8.36
N VAL A 99 7.00 -7.05 -9.27
CA VAL A 99 7.74 -6.59 -10.44
C VAL A 99 6.86 -6.77 -11.68
N GLY A 100 6.62 -5.69 -12.43
CA GLY A 100 5.69 -5.70 -13.58
C GLY A 100 4.22 -5.91 -13.19
N VAL A 101 3.39 -6.34 -14.14
CA VAL A 101 1.95 -6.60 -13.90
C VAL A 101 1.68 -8.05 -13.51
N VAL A 102 0.74 -8.26 -12.59
CA VAL A 102 0.40 -9.60 -12.08
C VAL A 102 -0.45 -10.37 -13.09
N CYS A 103 -1.45 -9.71 -13.67
CA CYS A 103 -2.42 -10.36 -14.52
C CYS A 103 -1.87 -10.57 -15.94
N HIS A 104 -2.24 -11.69 -16.55
CA HIS A 104 -1.90 -12.00 -17.95
C HIS A 104 -2.62 -11.08 -18.94
N THR A 105 -3.67 -10.38 -18.52
CA THR A 105 -4.42 -9.40 -19.33
C THR A 105 -3.73 -8.04 -19.39
N GLY A 106 -2.66 -7.82 -18.62
CA GLY A 106 -2.03 -6.50 -18.47
C GLY A 106 -2.50 -5.73 -17.22
N GLU A 107 -3.54 -6.19 -16.54
CA GLU A 107 -4.08 -5.53 -15.35
C GLU A 107 -3.18 -5.68 -14.12
N LYS A 108 -3.25 -4.68 -13.22
CA LYS A 108 -2.45 -4.64 -11.98
C LYS A 108 -2.82 -5.74 -10.98
N THR A 109 -4.08 -6.19 -11.01
CA THR A 109 -4.63 -7.26 -10.18
C THR A 109 -5.48 -8.19 -11.04
N CYS A 110 -5.59 -9.46 -10.65
CA CYS A 110 -6.55 -10.40 -11.22
C CYS A 110 -8.00 -10.08 -10.83
N PHE A 111 -8.22 -9.29 -9.78
CA PHE A 111 -9.55 -8.90 -9.26
C PHE A 111 -10.04 -7.60 -9.92
N HIS A 112 -10.20 -7.60 -11.24
CA HIS A 112 -10.51 -6.39 -12.03
C HIS A 112 -11.88 -6.42 -12.73
N LYS A 113 -12.75 -7.36 -12.34
CA LYS A 113 -14.10 -7.55 -12.90
C LYS A 113 -15.14 -7.53 -11.78
N PRO A 114 -15.55 -6.35 -11.29
CA PRO A 114 -16.45 -6.26 -10.14
C PRO A 114 -17.91 -6.58 -10.56
N LEU A 115 -18.72 -7.08 -9.62
CA LEU A 115 -20.13 -7.41 -9.86
C LEU A 115 -20.98 -6.17 -10.20
N LYS A 116 -20.66 -5.05 -9.55
CA LYS A 116 -21.14 -3.71 -9.90
C LYS A 116 -19.91 -2.88 -10.23
N PRO A 117 -19.97 -1.92 -11.17
CA PRO A 117 -18.89 -0.97 -11.35
C PRO A 117 -18.51 -0.40 -9.98
N GLU A 118 -17.27 -0.60 -9.57
CA GLU A 118 -16.71 0.19 -8.49
C GLU A 118 -16.43 1.55 -9.10
N ASP A 119 -16.90 2.63 -8.46
CA ASP A 119 -16.38 3.97 -8.77
C ASP A 119 -14.87 3.88 -8.77
N GLU A 120 -14.22 4.44 -9.79
CA GLU A 120 -12.76 4.39 -9.99
C GLU A 120 -12.01 4.86 -8.73
N ARG A 121 -11.79 3.94 -7.77
CA ARG A 121 -11.23 4.20 -6.43
C ARG A 121 -11.86 5.43 -5.77
N GLY A 122 -12.93 5.19 -5.02
CA GLY A 122 -13.57 6.15 -4.12
C GLY A 122 -12.56 7.09 -3.47
N ILE A 123 -12.79 8.39 -3.66
CA ILE A 123 -12.02 9.48 -3.08
C ILE A 123 -12.13 9.34 -1.55
N ASP A 124 -11.07 8.84 -0.91
CA ASP A 124 -10.99 8.69 0.54
C ASP A 124 -9.62 9.16 1.06
N ALA A 125 -9.38 8.99 2.37
CA ALA A 125 -8.17 9.47 3.03
C ALA A 125 -6.85 8.94 2.41
N ARG A 126 -6.87 7.81 1.69
CA ARG A 126 -5.69 7.26 0.99
C ARG A 126 -5.21 8.17 -0.14
N MET A 127 -6.04 9.12 -0.58
CA MET A 127 -5.63 10.17 -1.51
C MET A 127 -4.44 10.98 -0.96
N LEU A 128 -4.33 11.18 0.37
CA LEU A 128 -3.23 11.93 0.98
C LEU A 128 -1.88 11.22 0.77
N GLU A 129 -1.83 9.90 0.96
CA GLU A 129 -0.61 9.10 0.73
C GLU A 129 -0.20 9.17 -0.75
N ARG A 130 -1.15 8.96 -1.67
CA ARG A 130 -0.91 9.04 -3.11
C ARG A 130 -0.40 10.42 -3.53
N LEU A 131 -1.01 11.48 -3.01
CA LEU A 131 -0.62 12.85 -3.27
C LEU A 131 0.79 13.13 -2.75
N PHE A 132 1.12 12.63 -1.55
CA PHE A 132 2.45 12.78 -0.96
C PHE A 132 3.54 12.07 -1.79
N GLU A 133 3.27 10.85 -2.28
CA GLU A 133 4.17 10.14 -3.21
C GLU A 133 4.45 10.96 -4.48
N ILE A 134 3.40 11.54 -5.08
CA ILE A 134 3.51 12.40 -6.26
C ILE A 134 4.35 13.65 -5.95
N ILE A 135 4.10 14.31 -4.82
CA ILE A 135 4.87 15.48 -4.38
C ILE A 135 6.36 15.12 -4.24
N GLN A 136 6.68 14.02 -3.54
CA GLN A 136 8.05 13.54 -3.39
C GLN A 136 8.70 13.21 -4.73
N GLU A 137 7.97 12.60 -5.67
CA GLU A 137 8.45 12.34 -7.03
C GLU A 137 8.77 13.64 -7.76
N ARG A 138 7.93 14.67 -7.66
CA ARG A 138 8.17 15.99 -8.29
C ARG A 138 9.32 16.77 -7.67
N ILE A 139 9.68 16.49 -6.42
CA ILE A 139 10.87 17.03 -5.77
C ILE A 139 12.12 16.26 -6.23
N ARG A 140 12.06 14.92 -6.30
CA ARG A 140 13.17 14.06 -6.76
C ARG A 140 13.46 14.21 -8.25
N ASN A 141 12.43 14.41 -9.06
CA ASN A 141 12.50 14.56 -10.51
C ASN A 141 11.84 15.90 -10.93
N PRO A 142 12.53 17.04 -10.77
CA PRO A 142 11.96 18.36 -11.01
C PRO A 142 11.54 18.58 -12.46
N SER A 143 10.43 19.30 -12.65
CA SER A 143 10.00 19.77 -13.96
C SER A 143 9.36 21.15 -13.86
N ASN A 144 9.76 22.08 -14.72
CA ASN A 144 9.20 23.44 -14.75
C ASN A 144 7.68 23.48 -15.03
N LYS A 145 7.09 22.39 -15.54
CA LYS A 145 5.64 22.26 -15.72
C LYS A 145 4.90 21.99 -14.40
N SER A 146 5.57 21.42 -13.40
CA SER A 146 4.98 21.07 -12.09
C SER A 146 4.92 22.28 -11.16
N TYR A 147 3.76 22.51 -10.53
CA TYR A 147 3.62 23.52 -9.48
C TYR A 147 4.57 23.25 -8.31
N VAL A 148 4.60 22.02 -7.79
CA VAL A 148 5.45 21.62 -6.66
C VAL A 148 6.90 21.95 -6.94
N SER A 149 7.42 21.58 -8.11
CA SER A 149 8.82 21.81 -8.46
C SER A 149 9.17 23.31 -8.49
N ARG A 150 8.26 24.15 -9.02
CA ARG A 150 8.43 25.61 -9.03
C ARG A 150 8.36 26.22 -7.63
N LEU A 151 7.46 25.74 -6.79
CA LEU A 151 7.32 26.23 -5.43
C LEU A 151 8.55 25.86 -4.60
N THR A 152 8.96 24.59 -4.60
CA THR A 152 10.12 24.13 -3.83
C THR A 152 11.44 24.71 -4.33
N SER A 153 11.55 25.05 -5.63
CA SER A 153 12.74 25.72 -6.16
C SER A 153 12.91 27.15 -5.63
N LYS A 154 11.85 27.78 -5.11
CA LYS A 154 11.92 29.10 -4.45
C LYS A 154 12.41 29.02 -3.00
N GLY A 155 12.66 27.83 -2.48
CA GLY A 155 13.15 27.61 -1.12
C GLY A 155 12.04 27.32 -0.11
N GLU A 156 12.46 27.14 1.13
CA GLU A 156 11.58 26.79 2.26
C GLU A 156 10.60 27.91 2.61
N ASP A 157 11.07 29.16 2.68
CA ASP A 157 10.25 30.30 3.07
C ASP A 157 9.04 30.48 2.14
N ALA A 158 9.21 30.22 0.83
CA ALA A 158 8.12 30.28 -0.14
C ALA A 158 7.05 29.20 0.11
N VAL A 159 7.46 28.00 0.55
CA VAL A 159 6.53 26.92 0.92
C VAL A 159 5.80 27.26 2.21
N LEU A 160 6.51 27.74 3.23
CA LEU A 160 5.92 28.12 4.52
C LEU A 160 4.98 29.32 4.39
N GLN A 161 5.30 30.28 3.52
CA GLN A 161 4.42 31.40 3.21
C GLN A 161 3.07 30.90 2.67
N LYS A 162 3.07 29.93 1.75
CA LYS A 162 1.82 29.33 1.26
C LYS A 162 1.05 28.65 2.38
N VAL A 163 1.69 27.87 3.25
CA VAL A 163 0.99 27.27 4.41
C VAL A 163 0.28 28.33 5.25
N GLY A 164 0.92 29.47 5.50
CA GLY A 164 0.33 30.57 6.26
C GLY A 164 -0.81 31.28 5.53
N GLU A 165 -0.65 31.55 4.23
CA GLU A 165 -1.66 32.20 3.37
C GLU A 165 -2.95 31.39 3.33
N GLU A 166 -2.87 30.11 2.95
CA GLU A 166 -4.03 29.22 2.83
C GLU A 166 -4.71 29.01 4.20
N ALA A 167 -3.95 29.02 5.31
CA ALA A 167 -4.51 28.88 6.64
C ALA A 167 -5.35 30.11 7.02
N VAL A 168 -4.92 31.31 6.64
CA VAL A 168 -5.70 32.54 6.84
C VAL A 168 -6.92 32.54 5.93
N GLU A 169 -6.79 32.15 4.66
CA GLU A 169 -7.90 32.05 3.71
C GLU A 169 -8.96 31.05 4.20
N PHE A 170 -8.55 29.89 4.72
CA PHE A 170 -9.44 28.93 5.36
C PHE A 170 -10.23 29.54 6.53
N ILE A 171 -9.56 30.27 7.42
CA ILE A 171 -10.21 30.95 8.56
C ILE A 171 -11.25 31.96 8.05
N LEU A 172 -10.91 32.73 7.00
CA LEU A 172 -11.81 33.71 6.41
C LEU A 172 -13.01 33.05 5.72
N ALA A 173 -12.80 31.96 5.00
CA ALA A 173 -13.84 31.17 4.34
C ALA A 173 -14.82 30.56 5.35
N VAL A 174 -14.33 30.08 6.50
CA VAL A 174 -15.18 29.59 7.59
C VAL A 174 -15.98 30.75 8.18
N LYS A 175 -15.37 31.92 8.37
CA LYS A 175 -16.07 33.11 8.88
C LYS A 175 -17.13 33.66 7.94
N SER A 176 -17.00 33.43 6.63
CA SER A 176 -17.96 33.90 5.63
C SER A 176 -19.10 32.91 5.35
N ASP A 177 -19.14 31.76 6.06
CA ASP A 177 -20.09 30.65 5.83
C ASP A 177 -20.10 30.13 4.38
N ASN A 178 -19.01 30.34 3.63
CA ASN A 178 -18.89 29.87 2.25
C ASN A 178 -18.37 28.43 2.20
N SER A 179 -19.29 27.46 2.35
CA SER A 179 -18.96 26.03 2.38
C SER A 179 -18.08 25.53 1.23
N LYS A 180 -18.15 26.14 0.03
CA LYS A 180 -17.31 25.74 -1.10
C LYS A 180 -15.86 26.22 -0.92
N GLU A 181 -15.67 27.48 -0.55
CA GLU A 181 -14.35 28.04 -0.25
C GLU A 181 -13.72 27.29 0.93
N VAL A 182 -14.49 27.01 2.00
CA VAL A 182 -13.98 26.24 3.16
C VAL A 182 -13.32 24.93 2.74
N ILE A 183 -13.93 24.19 1.81
CA ILE A 183 -13.38 22.90 1.33
C ILE A 183 -12.11 23.12 0.48
N LEU A 184 -12.11 24.15 -0.37
CA LEU A 184 -10.95 24.49 -1.22
C LEU A 184 -9.76 24.90 -0.36
N GLU A 185 -9.93 25.86 0.54
CA GLU A 185 -8.87 26.36 1.40
C GLU A 185 -8.36 25.27 2.37
N ALA A 186 -9.26 24.42 2.88
CA ALA A 186 -8.83 23.27 3.70
C ALA A 186 -7.94 22.31 2.89
N ALA A 187 -8.29 22.06 1.63
CA ALA A 187 -7.49 21.21 0.75
C ALA A 187 -6.12 21.84 0.46
N ASP A 188 -6.06 23.15 0.24
CA ASP A 188 -4.81 23.86 -0.04
C ASP A 188 -3.90 23.94 1.20
N VAL A 189 -4.45 24.15 2.40
CA VAL A 189 -3.70 24.02 3.66
C VAL A 189 -3.06 22.64 3.76
N ILE A 190 -3.85 21.57 3.59
CA ILE A 190 -3.34 20.19 3.66
C ILE A 190 -2.27 19.96 2.59
N PHE A 191 -2.52 20.38 1.35
CA PHE A 191 -1.57 20.22 0.25
C PHE A 191 -0.22 20.88 0.55
N HIS A 192 -0.20 22.12 1.05
CA HIS A 192 1.05 22.82 1.34
C HIS A 192 1.79 22.26 2.57
N ILE A 193 1.06 21.71 3.56
CA ILE A 193 1.67 20.93 4.65
C ILE A 193 2.38 19.70 4.08
N LEU A 194 1.75 18.97 3.15
CA LEU A 194 2.37 17.82 2.48
C LEU A 194 3.63 18.21 1.69
N VAL A 195 3.60 19.35 0.98
CA VAL A 195 4.79 19.87 0.28
C VAL A 195 5.92 20.20 1.26
N SER A 196 5.62 20.86 2.38
CA SER A 196 6.59 21.16 3.43
C SER A 196 7.22 19.89 4.02
N PHE A 197 6.40 18.89 4.34
CA PHE A 197 6.88 17.59 4.82
C PHE A 197 7.81 16.91 3.82
N ALA A 198 7.43 16.87 2.54
CA ALA A 198 8.21 16.24 1.51
C ALA A 198 9.55 16.97 1.28
N GLN A 199 9.55 18.31 1.31
CA GLN A 199 10.77 19.12 1.17
C GLN A 199 11.74 18.90 2.34
N LYS A 200 11.22 18.74 3.56
CA LYS A 200 12.01 18.47 4.77
C LYS A 200 12.40 17.00 4.96
N GLY A 201 11.85 16.09 4.15
CA GLY A 201 12.09 14.66 4.27
C GLY A 201 11.38 14.01 5.46
N TYR A 202 10.31 14.61 5.98
CA TYR A 202 9.51 14.02 7.04
C TYR A 202 8.61 12.90 6.51
N ASN A 203 8.28 11.94 7.39
CA ASN A 203 7.36 10.85 7.06
C ASN A 203 5.92 11.28 7.33
N LEU A 204 5.05 11.25 6.31
CA LEU A 204 3.62 11.53 6.46
C LEU A 204 2.96 10.66 7.54
N ASN A 205 3.36 9.40 7.69
CA ASN A 205 2.79 8.51 8.70
C ASN A 205 2.95 9.02 10.13
N SER A 206 3.97 9.86 10.40
CA SER A 206 4.16 10.44 11.73
C SER A 206 2.98 11.32 12.17
N ILE A 207 2.29 12.00 11.24
CA ILE A 207 1.06 12.77 11.56
C ILE A 207 -0.05 11.81 12.01
N PHE A 208 -0.27 10.72 11.28
CA PHE A 208 -1.32 9.75 11.60
C PHE A 208 -1.03 9.00 12.91
N GLU A 209 0.24 8.67 13.17
CA GLU A 209 0.68 8.11 14.44
C GLU A 209 0.40 9.06 15.61
N GLU A 210 0.74 10.34 15.48
CA GLU A 210 0.45 11.36 16.49
C GLU A 210 -1.06 11.53 16.73
N LEU A 211 -1.87 11.59 15.67
CA LEU A 211 -3.33 11.66 15.78
C LEU A 211 -3.92 10.44 16.50
N ASN A 212 -3.44 9.24 16.18
CA ASN A 212 -3.86 8.01 16.84
C ASN A 212 -3.46 7.99 18.32
N GLN A 213 -2.26 8.43 18.66
CA GLN A 213 -1.81 8.55 20.06
C GLN A 213 -2.70 9.51 20.86
N ARG A 214 -3.05 10.67 20.29
CA ARG A 214 -3.97 11.63 20.93
C ARG A 214 -5.36 11.07 21.14
N HIS A 215 -5.86 10.33 20.15
CA HIS A 215 -7.15 9.68 20.24
C HIS A 215 -7.19 8.68 21.40
N LYS A 216 -6.20 7.78 21.49
CA LYS A 216 -6.07 6.79 22.58
C LYS A 216 -6.02 7.43 23.97
N LYS A 217 -5.18 8.45 24.15
CA LYS A 217 -5.07 9.15 25.44
C LYS A 217 -6.40 9.77 25.90
N LYS A 218 -7.20 10.31 24.96
CA LYS A 218 -8.51 10.89 25.28
C LYS A 218 -9.55 9.82 25.62
N THR A 219 -9.59 8.71 24.89
CA THR A 219 -10.53 7.64 25.16
C THR A 219 -10.23 6.91 26.47
N GLU A 220 -8.96 6.71 26.82
CA GLU A 220 -8.54 6.14 28.12
C GLU A 220 -8.90 7.05 29.30
N ASN A 221 -8.71 8.37 29.18
CA ASN A 221 -9.09 9.34 30.22
C ASN A 221 -10.60 9.55 30.38
N THR A 222 -11.43 9.03 29.47
CA THR A 222 -12.90 9.11 29.58
C THR A 222 -13.50 7.84 30.21
N GLN A 223 -12.67 6.81 30.43
CA GLN A 223 -13.07 5.53 31.06
C GLN A 223 -12.59 5.39 32.52
N ASN A 224 -11.90 6.40 33.06
CA ASN A 224 -11.55 6.55 34.48
C ASN A 224 -12.30 7.72 35.09
#